data_AF-A0A8H3YHH7-F1
#
_entry.id   AF-A0A8H3YHH7-F1
#
_cell.length_a   1.000
_cell.length_b   1.000
_cell.length_c   1.000
_cell.angle_alpha   90.00
_cell.angle_beta   90.00
_cell.angle_gamma   90.00
#
_symmetry.space_group_name_H-M   'P 1'
#
loop_
_entity.id
_entity.type
_entity.pdbx_description
1 polymer ?
#
loop_
_entity_poly.entity_id
_entity_poly.type
_entity_poly.pdbx_seq_one_letter_code
_entity_poly.pdbx_strand_id
1 'polypeptide(L)'
;MHAMLQPTVRTMTSTMPSLRAFSTTATLLKTLTSAQVAAKAKSMGLAPPPKAPMGPYSEFFRELYPTIRGDHLREDGKIDSHEVARVAGARWNALSAEDRKKYNDAAKRATEKYKSDYKRYYESLPADAVEELGLIAPGAKSLSVSARNAAARKARGEPARPQGSFFVFLHDFRKSDELKQMMERDGVENGVAVYTAKKAGEKWAVMSEEEKQQWVNKSNEQKQTYAEWKGKQA
;
A
#
# COMPACT_ATOMS: atom_id res chain seq x y z
N MET A 1 69.50 -18.59 -35.92
CA MET A 1 68.17 -19.17 -36.14
C MET A 1 67.16 -18.33 -35.39
N HIS A 2 66.38 -17.51 -36.10
CA HIS A 2 65.08 -16.93 -35.68
C HIS A 2 64.64 -16.06 -36.87
N ALA A 3 63.78 -16.61 -37.72
CA ALA A 3 63.16 -15.92 -38.86
C ALA A 3 61.65 -15.93 -38.65
N MET A 4 61.07 -14.73 -38.70
CA MET A 4 59.65 -14.48 -38.57
C MET A 4 58.89 -15.03 -39.78
N LEU A 5 57.76 -15.69 -39.54
CA LEU A 5 56.68 -15.82 -40.51
C LEU A 5 55.37 -15.43 -39.82
N GLN A 6 54.78 -14.32 -40.29
CA GLN A 6 53.35 -14.09 -40.12
C GLN A 6 52.60 -14.69 -41.32
N PRO A 7 51.38 -15.22 -41.13
CA PRO A 7 50.39 -15.29 -42.19
C PRO A 7 49.23 -14.32 -41.94
N THR A 8 48.96 -13.51 -42.96
CA THR A 8 47.79 -12.63 -43.09
C THR A 8 46.54 -13.48 -43.37
N VAL A 9 45.45 -13.24 -42.63
CA VAL A 9 44.10 -13.69 -43.03
C VAL A 9 43.13 -12.50 -42.98
N ARG A 10 42.51 -12.29 -44.14
CA ARG A 10 41.49 -11.29 -44.49
C ARG A 10 40.13 -11.76 -43.97
N THR A 11 39.37 -10.89 -43.30
CA THR A 11 37.90 -11.00 -43.27
C THR A 11 37.23 -9.64 -43.42
N MET A 12 36.20 -9.63 -44.25
CA MET A 12 35.40 -8.48 -44.65
C MET A 12 34.26 -8.24 -43.65
N THR A 13 33.90 -6.95 -43.52
CA THR A 13 32.57 -6.36 -43.31
C THR A 13 31.46 -7.20 -42.68
N SER A 14 30.89 -6.72 -41.56
CA SER A 14 29.43 -6.57 -41.44
C SER A 14 29.07 -5.62 -40.29
N THR A 15 28.49 -4.49 -40.65
CA THR A 15 27.62 -3.67 -39.79
C THR A 15 26.59 -4.54 -39.07
N MET A 16 26.41 -4.34 -37.77
CA MET A 16 25.26 -4.82 -37.02
C MET A 16 24.77 -3.74 -36.05
N PRO A 17 23.46 -3.70 -35.78
CA PRO A 17 22.74 -2.47 -35.49
C PRO A 17 22.66 -2.13 -34.00
N SER A 18 22.44 -0.83 -33.79
CA SER A 18 21.83 -0.21 -32.61
C SER A 18 20.64 -1.00 -32.04
N LEU A 19 20.40 -0.75 -30.75
CA LEU A 19 19.22 -1.10 -29.93
C LEU A 19 19.32 -2.42 -29.16
N ARG A 20 19.61 -2.27 -27.86
CA ARG A 20 18.59 -2.42 -26.81
C ARG A 20 19.16 -1.86 -25.50
N ALA A 21 18.89 -0.59 -25.25
CA ALA A 21 18.76 -0.13 -23.88
C ALA A 21 17.60 -0.95 -23.28
N PHE A 22 17.93 -1.94 -22.46
CA PHE A 22 16.95 -2.49 -21.53
C PHE A 22 16.62 -1.36 -20.58
N SER A 23 15.55 -0.63 -20.89
CA SER A 23 14.91 0.33 -19.99
C SER A 23 14.43 -0.45 -18.78
N THR A 24 15.26 -0.51 -17.74
CA THR A 24 14.92 -1.04 -16.43
C THR A 24 14.02 -0.04 -15.70
N THR A 25 12.79 0.15 -16.18
CA THR A 25 11.73 0.80 -15.42
C THR A 25 10.77 -0.25 -14.86
N ALA A 26 11.34 -1.30 -14.27
CA ALA A 26 10.65 -2.08 -13.25
C ALA A 26 11.08 -1.53 -11.87
N THR A 27 10.90 -0.22 -11.68
CA THR A 27 11.04 0.42 -10.37
C THR A 27 9.91 -0.13 -9.52
N LEU A 28 10.22 -1.17 -8.75
CA LEU A 28 9.44 -1.55 -7.58
C LEU A 28 9.03 -0.24 -6.90
N LEU A 29 7.72 0.02 -6.71
CA LEU A 29 7.22 1.15 -5.92
C LEU A 29 7.75 1.02 -4.48
N LYS A 30 9.04 1.29 -4.28
CA LYS A 30 9.69 1.44 -3.00
C LYS A 30 9.25 2.81 -2.53
N THR A 31 8.12 2.86 -1.86
CA THR A 31 7.66 4.09 -1.23
C THR A 31 8.68 4.47 -0.18
N LEU A 32 9.42 5.53 -0.46
CA LEU A 32 10.43 6.07 0.44
C LEU A 32 9.77 6.39 1.79
N THR A 33 10.45 6.09 2.89
CA THR A 33 10.04 6.58 4.21
C THR A 33 10.07 8.10 4.23
N SER A 34 9.37 8.75 5.15
CA SER A 34 9.41 10.22 5.28
C SER A 34 10.84 10.76 5.43
N ALA A 35 11.72 10.05 6.13
CA ALA A 35 13.14 10.38 6.25
C ALA A 35 13.90 10.24 4.93
N GLN A 36 13.62 9.17 4.16
CA GLN A 36 14.20 8.98 2.83
C GLN A 36 13.73 10.03 1.83
N VAL A 37 12.44 10.41 1.87
CA VAL A 37 11.91 11.51 1.04
C VAL A 37 12.59 12.82 1.40
N ALA A 38 12.74 13.14 2.70
CA ALA A 38 13.43 14.35 3.13
C ALA A 38 14.92 14.38 2.72
N ALA A 39 15.61 13.24 2.84
CA ALA A 39 17.00 13.11 2.38
C ALA A 39 17.11 13.29 0.86
N LYS A 40 16.17 12.71 0.10
CA LYS A 40 16.12 12.83 -1.36
C LYS A 40 15.81 14.26 -1.81
N ALA A 41 14.82 14.91 -1.19
CA ALA A 41 14.52 16.32 -1.43
C ALA A 41 15.75 17.19 -1.20
N LYS A 42 16.48 16.96 -0.10
CA LYS A 42 17.74 17.66 0.19
C LYS A 42 18.81 17.39 -0.88
N SER A 43 18.97 16.15 -1.35
CA SER A 43 19.93 15.85 -2.43
C SER A 43 19.56 16.50 -3.77
N MET A 44 18.28 16.81 -3.97
CA MET A 44 17.77 17.54 -5.14
C MET A 44 17.83 19.07 -4.96
N GLY A 45 18.40 19.58 -3.86
CA GLY A 45 18.43 21.01 -3.55
C GLY A 45 17.07 21.60 -3.14
N LEU A 46 16.08 20.75 -2.87
CA LEU A 46 14.73 21.14 -2.47
C LEU A 46 14.61 21.22 -0.94
N ALA A 47 13.68 22.04 -0.46
CA ALA A 47 13.29 22.01 0.94
C ALA A 47 12.73 20.62 1.30
N PRO A 48 12.98 20.09 2.51
CA PRO A 48 12.38 18.83 2.91
C PRO A 48 10.86 19.00 3.09
N PRO A 49 10.06 17.93 2.86
CA PRO A 49 8.63 17.98 3.11
C PRO A 49 8.33 18.33 4.58
N PRO A 50 7.23 19.06 4.84
CA PRO A 50 6.74 19.24 6.21
C PRO A 50 6.58 17.90 6.93
N LYS A 51 6.90 17.86 8.22
CA LYS A 51 6.71 16.65 9.04
C LYS A 51 5.26 16.58 9.52
N ALA A 52 4.69 15.38 9.50
CA ALA A 52 3.37 15.15 10.06
C ALA A 52 3.35 15.53 11.57
N PRO A 53 2.28 16.18 12.04
CA PRO A 53 2.16 16.60 13.42
C PRO A 53 1.93 15.38 14.32
N MET A 54 2.31 15.51 15.58
CA MET A 54 2.10 14.45 16.56
C MET A 54 0.63 14.43 17.02
N GLY A 55 0.16 13.26 17.45
CA GLY A 55 -1.20 13.11 17.97
C GLY A 55 -1.39 13.70 19.37
N PRO A 56 -2.64 13.78 19.87
CA PRO A 56 -2.97 14.35 21.19
C PRO A 56 -2.18 13.71 22.34
N TYR A 57 -2.07 12.37 22.35
CA TYR A 57 -1.30 11.65 23.36
C TYR A 57 0.19 11.98 23.30
N SER A 58 0.76 12.19 22.12
CA SER A 58 2.18 12.49 21.97
C SER A 58 2.55 13.88 22.49
N GLU A 59 1.64 14.86 22.33
CA GLU A 59 1.75 16.18 22.97
C GLU A 59 1.77 16.06 24.49
N PHE A 60 0.80 15.31 25.05
CA PHE A 60 0.76 15.01 26.48
C PHE A 60 2.01 14.26 26.96
N PHE A 61 2.44 13.25 26.22
CA PHE A 61 3.62 12.46 26.53
C PHE A 61 4.87 13.35 26.53
N ARG A 62 5.00 14.31 25.61
CA ARG A 62 6.11 15.26 25.57
C ARG A 62 6.16 16.15 26.82
N GLU A 63 5.00 16.57 27.33
CA GLU A 63 4.90 17.34 28.58
C GLU A 63 5.19 16.47 29.81
N LEU A 64 4.69 15.22 29.81
CA LEU A 64 4.81 14.31 30.94
C LEU A 64 6.21 13.67 31.05
N TYR A 65 6.83 13.32 29.92
CA TYR A 65 8.05 12.50 29.87
C TYR A 65 9.20 13.04 30.72
N PRO A 66 9.52 14.34 30.72
CA PRO A 66 10.57 14.89 31.59
C PRO A 66 10.33 14.65 33.09
N THR A 67 9.06 14.54 33.51
CA THR A 67 8.67 14.37 34.91
C THR A 67 8.78 12.92 35.39
N ILE A 68 8.60 11.94 34.49
CA ILE A 68 8.55 10.51 34.86
C ILE A 68 9.80 9.73 34.45
N ARG A 69 10.60 10.23 33.50
CA ARG A 69 11.75 9.49 32.97
C ARG A 69 12.87 9.24 33.99
N GLY A 70 12.99 10.10 35.00
CA GLY A 70 14.01 9.99 36.05
C GLY A 70 13.65 8.97 37.13
N ASP A 71 12.35 8.78 37.38
CA ASP A 71 11.84 7.86 38.40
C ASP A 71 11.82 6.41 37.91
N HIS A 72 11.95 6.20 36.60
CA HIS A 72 11.87 4.90 35.95
C HIS A 72 13.19 4.58 35.25
N LEU A 73 14.25 4.45 36.04
CA LEU A 73 15.56 3.96 35.59
C LEU A 73 15.71 2.48 35.94
N ARG A 74 16.27 1.72 35.01
CA ARG A 74 16.70 0.34 35.22
C ARG A 74 18.00 0.33 36.03
N GLU A 75 18.37 -0.85 36.52
CA GLU A 75 19.64 -1.06 37.25
C GLU A 75 20.87 -0.67 36.43
N ASP A 76 20.81 -0.76 35.10
CA ASP A 76 21.89 -0.32 34.19
C ASP A 76 21.94 1.20 33.97
N GLY A 77 21.16 1.97 34.73
CA GLY A 77 21.07 3.43 34.65
C GLY A 77 20.33 3.94 33.40
N LYS A 78 19.78 3.05 32.57
CA LYS A 78 19.01 3.45 31.38
C LYS A 78 17.55 3.61 31.74
N ILE A 79 16.87 4.48 31.01
CA ILE A 79 15.43 4.70 31.16
C ILE A 79 14.67 3.41 30.83
N ASP A 80 13.86 2.96 31.77
CA ASP A 80 12.87 1.91 31.54
C ASP A 80 11.74 2.48 30.68
N SER A 81 11.96 2.41 29.36
CA SER A 81 11.01 2.95 28.39
C SER A 81 9.66 2.23 28.44
N HIS A 82 9.64 0.96 28.85
CA HIS A 82 8.40 0.20 28.99
C HIS A 82 7.58 0.71 30.17
N GLU A 83 8.23 0.91 31.32
CA GLU A 83 7.56 1.43 32.51
C GLU A 83 7.09 2.87 32.35
N VAL A 84 7.93 3.73 31.75
CA VAL A 84 7.57 5.10 31.38
C VAL A 84 6.34 5.13 30.47
N ALA A 85 6.28 4.26 29.46
CA ALA A 85 5.13 4.18 28.57
C ALA A 85 3.87 3.67 29.29
N ARG A 86 4.00 2.70 30.19
CA ARG A 86 2.89 2.17 31.01
C ARG A 86 2.29 3.26 31.88
N VAL A 87 3.13 4.01 32.61
CA VAL A 87 2.70 5.10 33.49
C VAL A 87 2.07 6.24 32.68
N ALA A 88 2.67 6.61 31.54
CA ALA A 88 2.10 7.64 30.68
C ALA A 88 0.74 7.25 30.10
N GLY A 89 0.57 5.99 29.68
CA GLY A 89 -0.72 5.46 29.23
C GLY A 89 -1.78 5.50 30.34
N ALA A 90 -1.41 5.09 31.56
CA ALA A 90 -2.31 5.16 32.71
C ALA A 90 -2.74 6.60 33.03
N ARG A 91 -1.79 7.55 33.06
CA ARG A 91 -2.10 8.97 33.30
C ARG A 91 -2.98 9.55 32.19
N TRP A 92 -2.72 9.24 30.92
CA TRP A 92 -3.56 9.68 29.80
C TRP A 92 -5.00 9.19 29.92
N ASN A 93 -5.18 7.92 30.30
CA ASN A 93 -6.52 7.34 30.46
C ASN A 93 -7.26 7.88 31.68
N ALA A 94 -6.55 8.34 32.71
CA ALA A 94 -7.11 9.00 33.88
C ALA A 94 -7.45 10.48 33.66
N LEU A 95 -7.02 11.10 32.56
CA LEU A 95 -7.34 12.49 32.26
C LEU A 95 -8.84 12.70 32.01
N SER A 96 -9.34 13.83 32.50
CA SER A 96 -10.70 14.31 32.22
C SER A 96 -10.92 14.57 30.73
N ALA A 97 -12.18 14.76 30.31
CA ALA A 97 -12.46 15.14 28.92
C ALA A 97 -11.93 16.55 28.63
N GLU A 98 -11.98 17.43 29.61
CA GLU A 98 -11.53 18.83 29.58
C GLU A 98 -10.01 18.92 29.40
N ASP A 99 -9.25 18.14 30.17
CA ASP A 99 -7.78 18.11 30.06
C ASP A 99 -7.35 17.49 28.73
N ARG A 100 -8.05 16.42 28.29
CA ARG A 100 -7.82 15.83 26.97
C ARG A 100 -8.17 16.79 25.84
N LYS A 101 -9.15 17.68 26.03
CA LYS A 101 -9.57 18.67 25.04
C LYS A 101 -8.42 19.60 24.66
N LYS A 102 -7.59 20.05 25.62
CA LYS A 102 -6.37 20.86 25.34
C LYS A 102 -5.50 20.19 24.28
N TYR A 103 -5.20 18.91 24.46
CA TYR A 103 -4.34 18.14 23.55
C TYR A 103 -5.02 17.82 22.22
N ASN A 104 -6.32 17.50 22.24
CA ASN A 104 -7.09 17.27 21.02
C ASN A 104 -7.16 18.53 20.15
N ASP A 105 -7.42 19.70 20.75
CA ASP A 105 -7.48 20.97 20.04
C ASP A 105 -6.09 21.37 19.51
N ALA A 106 -5.03 21.14 20.28
CA ALA A 106 -3.66 21.37 19.83
C ALA A 106 -3.30 20.47 18.62
N ALA A 107 -3.58 19.18 18.70
CA ALA A 107 -3.34 18.23 17.62
C ALA A 107 -4.18 18.57 16.37
N LYS A 108 -5.42 19.05 16.54
CA LYS A 108 -6.28 19.51 15.45
C LYS A 108 -5.66 20.73 14.75
N ARG A 109 -5.26 21.76 15.50
CA ARG A 109 -4.59 22.95 14.93
C ARG A 109 -3.29 22.59 14.21
N ALA A 110 -2.48 21.70 14.80
CA ALA A 110 -1.25 21.23 14.18
C ALA A 110 -1.53 20.47 12.87
N THR A 111 -2.59 19.66 12.83
CA THR A 111 -3.05 18.95 11.64
C THR A 111 -3.51 19.90 10.53
N GLU A 112 -4.27 20.93 10.87
CA GLU A 112 -4.71 21.95 9.91
C GLU A 112 -3.53 22.74 9.35
N LYS A 113 -2.59 23.15 10.22
CA LYS A 113 -1.35 23.81 9.79
C LYS A 113 -0.53 22.91 8.87
N TYR A 114 -0.35 21.64 9.22
CA TYR A 114 0.37 20.68 8.38
C TYR A 114 -0.29 20.49 7.01
N LYS A 115 -1.62 20.41 6.94
CA LYS A 115 -2.34 20.32 5.65
C LYS A 115 -2.05 21.54 4.77
N SER A 116 -2.09 22.74 5.35
CA SER A 116 -1.77 23.99 4.64
C SER A 116 -0.31 24.03 4.18
N ASP A 117 0.64 23.74 5.08
CA ASP A 117 2.06 23.71 4.79
C ASP A 117 2.40 22.66 3.71
N TYR A 118 1.81 21.47 3.81
CA TYR A 118 1.99 20.38 2.84
C TYR A 118 1.44 20.75 1.47
N LYS A 119 0.26 21.40 1.42
CA LYS A 119 -0.30 21.91 0.17
C LYS A 119 0.64 22.94 -0.47
N ARG A 120 1.08 23.94 0.29
CA ARG A 120 2.02 24.96 -0.19
C ARG A 120 3.33 24.34 -0.67
N TYR A 121 3.86 23.37 0.05
CA TYR A 121 5.05 22.63 -0.34
C TYR A 121 4.84 21.88 -1.66
N TYR A 122 3.76 21.12 -1.79
CA TYR A 122 3.44 20.38 -3.00
C TYR A 122 3.29 21.30 -4.23
N GLU A 123 2.60 22.42 -4.08
CA GLU A 123 2.38 23.41 -5.16
C GLU A 123 3.66 24.18 -5.53
N SER A 124 4.64 24.26 -4.63
CA SER A 124 5.94 24.92 -4.91
C SER A 124 6.92 24.05 -5.69
N LEU A 125 6.64 22.75 -5.83
CA LEU A 125 7.54 21.81 -6.50
C LEU A 125 7.22 21.68 -7.99
N PRO A 126 8.24 21.54 -8.85
CA PRO A 126 8.01 21.17 -10.23
C PRO A 126 7.53 19.70 -10.33
N ALA A 127 6.83 19.38 -11.42
CA ALA A 127 6.14 18.09 -11.56
C ALA A 127 7.09 16.87 -11.53
N ASP A 128 8.29 17.04 -12.10
CA ASP A 128 9.37 16.06 -12.06
C ASP A 128 9.84 15.79 -10.62
N ALA A 129 9.96 16.83 -9.79
CA ALA A 129 10.30 16.68 -8.38
C ALA A 129 9.19 15.97 -7.59
N VAL A 130 7.92 16.25 -7.87
CA VAL A 130 6.78 15.56 -7.24
C VAL A 130 6.80 14.07 -7.55
N GLU A 131 7.04 13.71 -8.81
CA GLU A 131 7.14 12.32 -9.27
C GLU A 131 8.34 11.61 -8.63
N GLU A 132 9.52 12.23 -8.68
CA GLU A 132 10.76 11.65 -8.17
C GLU A 132 10.74 11.46 -6.64
N LEU A 133 10.05 12.35 -5.92
CA LEU A 133 9.82 12.21 -4.47
C LEU A 133 8.63 11.29 -4.13
N GLY A 134 7.83 10.88 -5.12
CA GLY A 134 6.65 10.05 -4.94
C GLY A 134 5.59 10.68 -4.03
N LEU A 135 5.44 12.01 -4.10
CA LEU A 135 4.50 12.75 -3.26
C LEU A 135 3.06 12.55 -3.75
N ILE A 136 2.13 12.56 -2.80
CA ILE A 136 0.70 12.39 -3.08
C ILE A 136 0.04 13.77 -3.04
N ALA A 137 -0.82 14.06 -4.02
CA ALA A 137 -1.54 15.32 -4.05
C ALA A 137 -2.32 15.58 -2.76
N PRO A 138 -2.37 16.83 -2.26
CA PRO A 138 -3.14 17.19 -1.07
C PRO A 138 -4.61 16.75 -1.19
N GLY A 139 -5.11 15.98 -0.22
CA GLY A 139 -6.47 15.47 -0.23
C GLY A 139 -6.69 14.18 -1.04
N ALA A 140 -5.70 13.74 -1.83
CA ALA A 140 -5.77 12.41 -2.45
C ALA A 140 -5.63 11.32 -1.38
N LYS A 141 -6.48 10.29 -1.47
CA LYS A 141 -6.43 9.15 -0.57
C LYS A 141 -5.14 8.38 -0.84
N SER A 142 -4.25 8.29 0.15
CA SER A 142 -3.10 7.39 0.06
C SER A 142 -3.62 5.96 -0.09
N LEU A 143 -3.10 5.24 -1.08
CA LEU A 143 -3.39 3.81 -1.18
C LEU A 143 -2.93 3.11 0.10
N SER A 144 -3.78 2.24 0.65
CA SER A 144 -3.38 1.39 1.78
C SER A 144 -2.14 0.58 1.41
N VAL A 145 -1.36 0.16 2.41
CA VAL A 145 -0.19 -0.72 2.17
C VAL A 145 -0.61 -1.95 1.33
N SER A 146 -1.76 -2.54 1.64
CA SER A 146 -2.32 -3.67 0.89
C SER A 146 -2.66 -3.31 -0.57
N ALA A 147 -3.31 -2.16 -0.81
CA ALA A 147 -3.62 -1.71 -2.16
C ALA A 147 -2.37 -1.41 -2.99
N ARG A 148 -1.34 -0.81 -2.38
CA ARG A 148 -0.03 -0.58 -3.03
C ARG A 148 0.64 -1.90 -3.37
N ASN A 149 0.65 -2.86 -2.44
CA ASN A 149 1.19 -4.19 -2.69
C ASN A 149 0.44 -4.90 -3.83
N ALA A 150 -0.89 -4.81 -3.85
CA ALA A 150 -1.70 -5.39 -4.93
C ALA A 150 -1.39 -4.75 -6.30
N ALA A 151 -1.27 -3.42 -6.36
CA ALA A 151 -0.87 -2.71 -7.58
C ALA A 151 0.55 -3.12 -8.04
N ALA A 152 1.50 -3.25 -7.10
CA ALA A 152 2.85 -3.70 -7.41
C ALA A 152 2.91 -5.14 -7.93
N ARG A 153 2.07 -6.05 -7.38
CA ARG A 153 1.91 -7.42 -7.91
C ARG A 153 1.40 -7.38 -9.35
N LYS A 154 0.32 -6.63 -9.59
CA LYS A 154 -0.26 -6.46 -10.94
C LYS A 154 0.76 -5.88 -11.93
N ALA A 155 1.57 -4.89 -11.52
CA ALA A 155 2.60 -4.29 -12.36
C ALA A 155 3.72 -5.27 -12.74
N ARG A 156 4.01 -6.27 -11.88
CA ARG A 156 4.92 -7.38 -12.20
C ARG A 156 4.28 -8.46 -13.08
N GLY A 157 3.03 -8.27 -13.52
CA GLY A 157 2.29 -9.29 -14.23
C GLY A 157 1.91 -10.50 -13.37
N GLU A 158 1.98 -10.38 -12.04
CA GLU A 158 1.58 -11.46 -11.13
C GLU A 158 0.06 -11.67 -11.22
N PRO A 159 -0.42 -12.88 -11.58
CA PRO A 159 -1.84 -13.17 -11.65
C PRO A 159 -2.52 -12.96 -10.29
N ALA A 160 -3.80 -12.58 -10.35
CA ALA A 160 -4.62 -12.51 -9.14
C ALA A 160 -4.71 -13.89 -8.48
N ARG A 161 -4.82 -13.90 -7.15
CA ARG A 161 -5.03 -15.16 -6.43
C ARG A 161 -6.37 -15.77 -6.86
N PRO A 162 -6.40 -17.08 -7.13
CA PRO A 162 -7.60 -17.78 -7.55
C PRO A 162 -8.68 -17.65 -6.46
N GLN A 163 -9.91 -17.39 -6.89
CA GLN A 163 -11.04 -17.21 -5.99
C GLN A 163 -11.66 -18.58 -5.66
N GLY A 164 -12.36 -18.68 -4.52
CA GLY A 164 -13.11 -19.90 -4.17
C GLY A 164 -14.30 -20.13 -5.10
N SER A 165 -14.80 -21.37 -5.16
CA SER A 165 -15.92 -21.79 -6.03
C SER A 165 -17.16 -20.91 -5.90
N PHE A 166 -17.56 -20.55 -4.68
CA PHE A 166 -18.66 -19.61 -4.44
C PHE A 166 -18.43 -18.22 -5.06
N PHE A 167 -17.20 -17.71 -5.03
CA PHE A 167 -16.89 -16.38 -5.58
C PHE A 167 -16.83 -16.38 -7.12
N VAL A 168 -16.43 -17.51 -7.72
CA VAL A 168 -16.55 -17.72 -9.17
C VAL A 168 -18.04 -17.70 -9.56
N PHE A 169 -18.88 -18.43 -8.82
CA PHE A 169 -20.33 -18.38 -8.99
C PHE A 169 -20.89 -16.97 -8.79
N LEU A 170 -20.48 -16.26 -7.73
CA LEU A 170 -20.96 -14.91 -7.44
C LEU A 170 -20.63 -13.93 -8.58
N HIS A 171 -19.48 -14.09 -9.24
CA HIS A 171 -19.11 -13.27 -10.39
C HIS A 171 -19.98 -13.58 -11.61
N ASP A 172 -20.31 -14.85 -11.86
CA ASP A 172 -21.22 -15.27 -12.93
C ASP A 172 -22.67 -14.83 -12.62
N PHE A 173 -23.12 -14.99 -11.38
CA PHE A 173 -24.44 -14.60 -10.90
C PHE A 173 -24.67 -13.08 -10.94
N ARG A 174 -23.62 -12.28 -10.68
CA ARG A 174 -23.66 -10.82 -10.87
C ARG A 174 -23.98 -10.39 -12.30
N LYS A 175 -23.72 -11.24 -13.29
CA LYS A 175 -23.96 -10.97 -14.71
C LYS A 175 -25.23 -11.65 -15.23
N SER A 176 -25.85 -12.53 -14.45
CA SER A 176 -27.01 -13.28 -14.90
C SER A 176 -28.23 -12.37 -15.06
N ASP A 177 -29.05 -12.68 -16.07
CA ASP A 177 -30.31 -11.98 -16.26
C ASP A 177 -31.32 -12.31 -15.14
N GLU A 178 -31.16 -13.46 -14.49
CA GLU A 178 -31.91 -13.82 -13.28
C GLU A 178 -31.74 -12.77 -12.17
N LEU A 179 -30.50 -12.35 -11.89
CA LEU A 179 -30.26 -11.32 -10.88
C LEU A 179 -30.87 -9.97 -11.30
N LYS A 180 -30.76 -9.61 -12.59
CA LYS A 180 -31.35 -8.35 -13.11
C LYS A 180 -32.87 -8.34 -12.91
N GLN A 181 -33.55 -9.43 -13.24
CA GLN A 181 -34.99 -9.58 -13.04
C GLN A 181 -35.38 -9.52 -11.56
N MET A 182 -34.60 -10.16 -10.67
CA MET A 182 -34.82 -10.10 -9.23
C MET A 182 -34.69 -8.66 -8.69
N MET A 183 -33.68 -7.92 -9.16
CA MET A 183 -33.46 -6.54 -8.76
C MET A 183 -34.55 -5.59 -9.26
N GLU A 184 -35.04 -5.80 -10.49
CA GLU A 184 -36.14 -5.01 -11.07
C GLU A 184 -37.45 -5.26 -10.33
N ARG A 185 -37.77 -6.53 -10.05
CA ARG A 185 -38.96 -6.92 -9.28
C ARG A 185 -38.95 -6.34 -7.87
N ASP A 186 -37.81 -6.40 -7.19
CA ASP A 186 -37.67 -5.96 -5.80
C ASP A 186 -37.35 -4.46 -5.70
N GLY A 187 -37.26 -3.72 -6.82
CA GLY A 187 -37.03 -2.27 -6.85
C GLY A 187 -35.70 -1.83 -6.24
N VAL A 188 -34.62 -2.59 -6.45
CA VAL A 188 -33.33 -2.36 -5.77
C VAL A 188 -32.47 -1.37 -6.55
N GLU A 189 -32.57 -0.09 -6.18
CA GLU A 189 -31.72 0.98 -6.75
C GLU A 189 -30.41 1.17 -5.95
N ASN A 190 -30.47 1.05 -4.63
CA ASN A 190 -29.33 1.23 -3.72
C ASN A 190 -28.96 -0.08 -3.00
N GLY A 191 -27.67 -0.27 -2.70
CA GLY A 191 -27.21 -1.46 -1.97
C GLY A 191 -27.14 -2.74 -2.81
N VAL A 192 -27.09 -2.61 -4.14
CA VAL A 192 -27.00 -3.70 -5.11
C VAL A 192 -25.99 -4.79 -4.69
N ALA A 193 -24.79 -4.40 -4.26
CA ALA A 193 -23.77 -5.35 -3.84
C ALA A 193 -24.18 -6.23 -2.64
N VAL A 194 -24.87 -5.66 -1.65
CA VAL A 194 -25.35 -6.37 -0.46
C VAL A 194 -26.51 -7.29 -0.83
N TYR A 195 -27.45 -6.77 -1.62
CA TYR A 195 -28.59 -7.54 -2.12
C TYR A 195 -28.13 -8.74 -2.96
N THR A 196 -27.25 -8.52 -3.94
CA THR A 196 -26.71 -9.59 -4.79
C THR A 196 -25.96 -10.64 -3.96
N ALA A 197 -25.16 -10.22 -2.98
CA ALA A 197 -24.44 -11.18 -2.13
C ALA A 197 -25.41 -12.05 -1.32
N LYS A 198 -26.49 -11.47 -0.79
CA LYS A 198 -27.53 -12.20 -0.07
C LYS A 198 -28.24 -13.21 -0.98
N LYS A 199 -28.71 -12.77 -2.16
CA LYS A 199 -29.39 -13.63 -3.13
C LYS A 199 -28.48 -14.74 -3.69
N ALA A 200 -27.22 -14.43 -3.93
CA ALA A 200 -26.24 -15.43 -4.31
C ALA A 200 -26.03 -16.47 -3.19
N GLY A 201 -25.96 -16.04 -1.92
CA GLY A 201 -25.85 -16.94 -0.78
C GLY A 201 -27.07 -17.86 -0.62
N GLU A 202 -28.28 -17.30 -0.71
CA GLU A 202 -29.54 -18.07 -0.69
C GLU A 202 -29.58 -19.09 -1.83
N LYS A 203 -29.24 -18.68 -3.05
CA LYS A 203 -29.20 -19.57 -4.21
C LYS A 203 -28.14 -20.66 -4.03
N TRP A 204 -26.91 -20.30 -3.67
CA TRP A 204 -25.84 -21.27 -3.44
C TRP A 204 -26.16 -22.27 -2.33
N ALA A 205 -26.92 -21.89 -1.30
CA ALA A 205 -27.32 -22.82 -0.25
C ALA A 205 -28.29 -23.90 -0.76
N VAL A 206 -29.20 -23.55 -1.68
CA VAL A 206 -30.25 -24.43 -2.22
C VAL A 206 -29.76 -25.28 -3.39
N MET A 207 -28.73 -24.84 -4.11
CA MET A 207 -28.19 -25.57 -5.28
C MET A 207 -27.61 -26.93 -4.91
N SER A 208 -27.80 -27.91 -5.80
CA SER A 208 -27.26 -29.25 -5.62
C SER A 208 -25.73 -29.26 -5.78
N GLU A 209 -25.06 -30.29 -5.26
CA GLU A 209 -23.60 -30.37 -5.37
C GLU A 209 -23.15 -30.55 -6.83
N GLU A 210 -23.96 -31.22 -7.65
CA GLU A 210 -23.75 -31.41 -9.08
C GLU A 210 -23.80 -30.07 -9.83
N GLU A 211 -24.75 -29.20 -9.47
CA GLU A 211 -24.83 -27.86 -10.04
C GLU A 211 -23.64 -27.00 -9.60
N LYS A 212 -23.24 -27.10 -8.33
CA LYS A 212 -22.07 -26.43 -7.77
C LYS A 212 -20.76 -26.89 -8.42
N GLN A 213 -20.72 -28.14 -8.88
CA GLN A 213 -19.53 -28.79 -9.43
C GLN A 213 -18.91 -28.00 -10.57
N GLN A 214 -19.70 -27.33 -11.41
CA GLN A 214 -19.15 -26.52 -12.51
C GLN A 214 -18.28 -25.36 -11.99
N TRP A 215 -18.67 -24.70 -10.88
CA TRP A 215 -17.88 -23.62 -10.28
C TRP A 215 -16.76 -24.15 -9.40
N VAL A 216 -16.93 -25.34 -8.82
CA VAL A 216 -15.84 -26.06 -8.14
C VAL A 216 -14.73 -26.39 -9.14
N ASN A 217 -15.07 -26.94 -10.31
CA ASN A 217 -14.12 -27.24 -11.38
C ASN A 217 -13.42 -25.97 -11.88
N LYS A 218 -14.18 -24.91 -12.23
CA LYS A 218 -13.61 -23.60 -12.62
C LYS A 218 -12.66 -23.03 -11.56
N SER A 219 -13.03 -23.09 -10.28
CA SER A 219 -12.17 -22.65 -9.18
C SER A 219 -10.90 -23.50 -9.07
N ASN A 220 -11.00 -24.82 -9.25
CA ASN A 220 -9.85 -25.72 -9.19
C ASN A 220 -8.89 -25.50 -10.36
N GLU A 221 -9.40 -25.27 -11.57
CA GLU A 221 -8.60 -24.88 -12.74
C GLU A 221 -7.87 -23.55 -12.50
N GLN A 222 -8.54 -22.54 -11.95
CA GLN A 222 -7.90 -21.28 -11.55
C GLN A 222 -6.80 -21.51 -10.49
N LYS A 223 -7.01 -22.44 -9.55
CA LYS A 223 -5.98 -22.80 -8.56
C LYS A 223 -4.79 -23.51 -9.18
N GLN A 224 -5.03 -24.42 -10.11
CA GLN A 224 -3.97 -25.15 -10.83
C GLN A 224 -3.13 -24.20 -11.69
N THR A 225 -3.77 -23.39 -12.53
CA THR A 225 -3.07 -22.38 -13.36
C THR A 225 -2.23 -21.42 -12.53
N TYR A 226 -2.74 -20.98 -11.37
CA TYR A 226 -1.97 -20.15 -10.44
C TYR A 226 -0.81 -20.91 -9.78
N ALA A 227 -1.00 -22.19 -9.43
CA ALA A 227 0.05 -23.03 -8.86
C ALA A 227 1.18 -23.31 -9.87
N GLU A 228 0.83 -23.58 -11.13
CA GLU A 228 1.78 -23.71 -12.23
C GLU A 228 2.55 -22.42 -12.49
N TRP A 229 1.85 -21.29 -12.54
CA TRP A 229 2.49 -19.98 -12.64
C TRP A 229 3.48 -19.78 -11.48
N LYS A 230 3.07 -20.08 -10.25
CA LYS A 230 3.93 -19.95 -9.07
C LYS A 230 5.14 -20.89 -9.12
N GLY A 231 4.96 -22.11 -9.62
CA GLY A 231 6.05 -23.07 -9.83
C GLY A 231 7.06 -22.63 -10.88
N LYS A 232 6.63 -21.92 -11.93
CA LYS A 232 7.51 -21.32 -12.96
C LYS A 232 8.31 -20.11 -12.46
N GLN A 233 7.98 -19.57 -11.28
CA GLN A 233 8.69 -18.42 -10.67
C GLN A 233 9.66 -18.84 -9.56
N ALA A 234 9.67 -20.13 -9.18
CA ALA A 234 10.58 -20.70 -8.19
C ALA A 234 11.83 -21.26 -8.88
#